data_AF-A0A8H7RE37-F1
#
_entry.id   AF-A0A8H7RE37-F1
#
_cell.length_a   1.000
_cell.length_b   1.000
_cell.length_c   1.000
_cell.angle_alpha   90.00
_cell.angle_beta   90.00
_cell.angle_gamma   90.00
#
_symmetry.space_group_name_H-M   'P 1'
#
loop_
_entity.id
_entity.type
_entity.pdbx_description
1 polymer ?
#
loop_
_entity_poly.entity_id
_entity_poly.type
_entity_poly.pdbx_seq_one_letter_code
_entity_poly.pdbx_strand_id
1 'polypeptide(L)'
;MHASIAFSAVLAFIATAVSAAPASVAAADCNPSYDVASSTPCFTACNVIAGQEWVPGWTMDSTSALFIPSLALMCTKTAPEYRSFMTKAGTCMAQCTADDPELFNAEFAGACAWWSTHKNDTCSA
;
A
#
# COMPACT_ATOMS: atom_id res chain seq x y z
N MET A 1 -5.42 -40.20 67.86
CA MET A 1 -4.43 -40.88 67.00
C MET A 1 -4.83 -40.61 65.55
N HIS A 2 -3.85 -40.27 64.71
CA HIS A 2 -3.84 -40.09 63.24
C HIS A 2 -4.88 -40.93 62.46
N ALA A 3 -5.41 -40.58 61.29
CA ALA A 3 -4.85 -39.82 60.16
C ALA A 3 -5.94 -39.35 59.16
N SER A 4 -5.57 -38.37 58.34
CA SER A 4 -6.30 -37.73 57.23
C SER A 4 -6.56 -38.62 56.02
N ILE A 5 -7.64 -38.40 55.26
CA ILE A 5 -7.65 -38.43 53.77
C ILE A 5 -8.61 -37.33 53.24
N ALA A 6 -8.06 -36.53 52.33
CA ALA A 6 -8.62 -35.37 51.66
C ALA A 6 -9.68 -35.72 50.60
N PHE A 7 -10.56 -34.78 50.23
CA PHE A 7 -11.00 -34.55 48.85
C PHE A 7 -11.71 -33.18 48.73
N SER A 8 -11.52 -32.55 47.58
CA SER A 8 -12.28 -31.40 47.04
C SER A 8 -11.67 -30.01 47.22
N ALA A 9 -10.95 -29.59 46.20
CA ALA A 9 -11.15 -28.27 45.61
C ALA A 9 -10.73 -28.34 44.13
N VAL A 10 -11.68 -28.65 43.25
CA VAL A 10 -11.52 -28.39 41.82
C VAL A 10 -11.66 -26.88 41.66
N LEU A 11 -10.54 -26.15 41.55
CA LEU A 11 -10.55 -24.77 41.10
C LEU A 11 -10.85 -24.75 39.61
N ALA A 12 -12.10 -24.43 39.27
CA ALA A 12 -12.49 -24.10 37.91
C ALA A 12 -11.87 -22.76 37.51
N PHE A 13 -10.82 -22.79 36.68
CA PHE A 13 -10.34 -21.61 35.98
C PHE A 13 -11.33 -21.29 34.85
N ILE A 14 -12.20 -20.31 35.06
CA ILE A 14 -13.04 -19.75 33.99
C ILE A 14 -12.15 -18.81 33.18
N ALA A 15 -11.60 -19.30 32.07
CA ALA A 15 -10.92 -18.47 31.10
C ALA A 15 -11.98 -17.63 30.35
N THR A 16 -12.15 -16.37 30.73
CA THR A 16 -12.90 -15.40 29.93
C THR A 16 -12.05 -15.00 28.73
N ALA A 17 -12.28 -15.65 27.60
CA ALA A 17 -11.74 -15.21 26.32
C ALA A 17 -12.40 -13.88 25.93
N VAL A 18 -11.71 -12.77 26.17
CA VAL A 18 -12.07 -11.47 25.58
C VAL A 18 -11.77 -11.58 24.09
N SER A 19 -12.83 -11.81 23.30
CA SER A 19 -12.76 -11.68 21.84
C SER A 19 -12.59 -10.20 21.52
N ALA A 20 -11.34 -9.75 21.37
CA ALA A 20 -11.06 -8.46 20.77
C ALA A 20 -11.57 -8.51 19.32
N ALA A 21 -12.71 -7.89 19.05
CA ALA A 21 -13.12 -7.63 17.68
C ALA A 21 -12.03 -6.76 17.03
N PRO A 22 -11.58 -7.05 15.79
CA PRO A 22 -10.66 -6.17 15.11
C PRO A 22 -11.37 -4.82 14.97
N ALA A 23 -10.82 -3.78 15.61
CA ALA A 23 -11.21 -2.42 15.30
C ALA A 23 -10.91 -2.24 13.81
N SER A 24 -11.95 -2.10 13.00
CA SER A 24 -11.82 -1.61 11.64
C SER A 24 -11.19 -0.23 11.75
N VAL A 25 -9.88 -0.15 11.49
CA VAL A 25 -9.24 1.14 11.22
C VAL A 25 -10.04 1.72 10.04
N ALA A 26 -10.77 2.81 10.29
CA ALA A 26 -11.28 3.58 9.17
C ALA A 26 -10.04 3.92 8.34
N ALA A 27 -10.00 3.50 7.07
CA ALA A 27 -8.92 3.92 6.19
C ALA A 27 -8.94 5.45 6.22
N ALA A 28 -7.90 6.05 6.79
CA ALA A 28 -7.73 7.48 6.68
C ALA A 28 -7.65 7.75 5.17
N ASP A 29 -8.54 8.60 4.66
CA ASP A 29 -8.41 9.08 3.29
C ASP A 29 -7.19 10.01 3.28
N CYS A 30 -6.02 9.41 3.07
CA CYS A 30 -4.74 10.08 3.25
C CYS A 30 -4.56 11.23 2.26
N ASN A 31 -5.17 11.14 1.08
CA ASN A 31 -4.97 12.06 -0.03
C ASN A 31 -6.31 12.27 -0.79
N PRO A 32 -7.32 12.89 -0.15
CA PRO A 32 -8.70 12.97 -0.68
C PRO A 32 -8.82 13.86 -1.93
N SER A 33 -7.80 14.68 -2.20
CA SER A 33 -7.74 15.55 -3.38
C SER A 33 -7.17 14.86 -4.62
N TYR A 34 -6.72 13.61 -4.50
CA TYR A 34 -6.19 12.88 -5.65
C TYR A 34 -7.32 12.38 -6.56
N ASP A 35 -7.39 12.93 -7.76
CA ASP A 35 -8.45 12.69 -8.74
C ASP A 35 -7.93 12.27 -10.13
N VAL A 36 -6.64 11.92 -10.21
CA VAL A 36 -6.02 11.48 -11.47
C VAL A 36 -6.62 10.14 -11.88
N ALA A 37 -7.17 10.10 -13.09
CA ALA A 37 -7.69 8.87 -13.65
C ALA A 37 -6.57 7.84 -13.79
N SER A 38 -6.81 6.62 -13.28
CA SER A 38 -5.87 5.53 -13.47
C SER A 38 -5.87 5.04 -14.92
N SER A 39 -4.75 4.48 -15.36
CA SER A 39 -4.61 3.90 -16.69
C SER A 39 -5.29 2.52 -16.79
N THR A 40 -4.56 1.50 -17.24
CA THR A 40 -5.09 0.14 -17.40
C THR A 40 -4.58 -0.78 -16.29
N PRO A 41 -5.32 -1.86 -15.96
CA PRO A 41 -4.85 -2.85 -14.99
C PRO A 41 -3.48 -3.45 -15.34
N CYS A 42 -3.13 -3.60 -16.64
CA CYS A 42 -1.83 -4.10 -17.05
C CYS A 42 -0.71 -3.13 -16.71
N PHE A 43 -0.88 -1.84 -17.02
CA PHE A 43 0.09 -0.81 -16.67
C PHE A 43 0.24 -0.65 -15.16
N THR A 44 -0.85 -0.65 -14.41
CA THR A 44 -0.80 -0.65 -12.94
C THR A 44 -0.03 -1.85 -12.41
N ALA A 45 -0.31 -3.06 -12.90
CA ALA A 45 0.40 -4.27 -12.48
C ALA A 45 1.91 -4.20 -12.80
N CYS A 46 2.29 -3.66 -13.95
CA CYS A 46 3.68 -3.46 -14.32
C CYS A 46 4.40 -2.46 -13.39
N ASN A 47 3.74 -1.37 -13.02
CA ASN A 47 4.27 -0.44 -12.02
C ASN A 47 4.39 -1.08 -10.64
N VAL A 48 3.42 -1.90 -10.23
CA VAL A 48 3.48 -2.66 -8.97
C VAL A 48 4.68 -3.62 -8.97
N ILE A 49 4.85 -4.43 -10.04
CA ILE A 49 5.97 -5.37 -10.18
C ILE A 49 7.33 -4.66 -10.13
N ALA A 50 7.43 -3.50 -10.77
CA ALA A 50 8.64 -2.70 -10.72
C ALA A 50 8.84 -2.10 -9.31
N GLY A 51 7.85 -1.34 -8.84
CA GLY A 51 7.92 -0.52 -7.64
C GLY A 51 8.15 -1.30 -6.35
N GLN A 52 7.64 -2.53 -6.25
CA GLN A 52 7.82 -3.39 -5.08
C GLN A 52 9.28 -3.70 -4.74
N GLU A 53 10.21 -3.52 -5.68
CA GLU A 53 11.65 -3.68 -5.44
C GLU A 53 12.23 -2.60 -4.51
N TRP A 54 11.67 -1.39 -4.54
CA TRP A 54 12.17 -0.23 -3.77
C TRP A 54 11.18 0.22 -2.69
N VAL A 55 9.88 0.04 -2.95
CA VAL A 55 8.79 0.34 -2.02
C VAL A 55 7.96 -0.94 -1.85
N PRO A 56 8.27 -1.80 -0.87
CA PRO A 56 7.47 -2.99 -0.59
C PRO A 56 6.01 -2.60 -0.34
N GLY A 57 5.09 -3.11 -1.18
CA GLY A 57 3.68 -2.69 -1.16
C GLY A 57 3.36 -1.45 -2.00
N TRP A 58 4.23 -1.09 -2.97
CA TRP A 58 4.01 -0.02 -3.93
C TRP A 58 2.56 -0.01 -4.45
N THR A 59 1.94 1.18 -4.49
CA THR A 59 0.51 1.32 -4.80
C THR A 59 0.18 2.69 -5.41
N MET A 60 -0.92 2.73 -6.19
CA MET A 60 -1.60 3.95 -6.65
C MET A 60 -2.87 4.26 -5.82
N ASP A 61 -3.14 3.49 -4.77
CA ASP A 61 -4.24 3.75 -3.84
C ASP A 61 -3.93 4.99 -3.00
N SER A 62 -4.64 6.08 -3.24
CA SER A 62 -4.47 7.38 -2.56
C SER A 62 -4.78 7.34 -1.07
N THR A 63 -5.50 6.32 -0.59
CA THR A 63 -5.79 6.11 0.84
C THR A 63 -4.68 5.35 1.56
N SER A 64 -3.66 4.89 0.85
CA SER A 64 -2.54 4.16 1.44
C SER A 64 -1.46 5.11 1.98
N ALA A 65 -0.90 4.78 3.14
CA ALA A 65 0.31 5.43 3.64
C ALA A 65 1.53 5.26 2.70
N LEU A 66 1.49 4.29 1.78
CA LEU A 66 2.52 4.06 0.77
C LEU A 66 2.32 4.87 -0.51
N PHE A 67 1.23 5.62 -0.64
CA PHE A 67 0.91 6.36 -1.86
C PHE A 67 1.99 7.39 -2.23
N ILE A 68 2.30 8.33 -1.34
CA ILE A 68 3.32 9.35 -1.57
C ILE A 68 4.72 8.74 -1.78
N PRO A 69 5.17 7.74 -1.00
CA PRO A 69 6.40 7.00 -1.29
C PRO A 69 6.41 6.35 -2.68
N SER A 70 5.29 5.77 -3.11
CA SER A 70 5.14 5.13 -4.42
C SER A 70 5.26 6.15 -5.56
N LEU A 71 4.61 7.32 -5.40
CA LEU A 71 4.74 8.43 -6.34
C LEU A 71 6.14 9.05 -6.31
N ALA A 72 6.82 9.09 -5.16
CA ALA A 72 8.18 9.62 -5.08
C ALA A 72 9.16 8.81 -5.94
N LEU A 73 9.06 7.48 -5.92
CA LEU A 73 9.81 6.58 -6.78
C LEU A 73 9.56 6.87 -8.28
N MET A 74 8.29 7.07 -8.63
CA MET A 74 7.86 7.29 -10.01
C MET A 74 8.11 8.72 -10.52
N CYS A 75 8.21 9.72 -9.65
CA CYS A 75 8.21 11.14 -10.05
C CYS A 75 9.54 11.86 -9.78
N THR A 76 10.42 11.29 -8.95
CA THR A 76 11.72 11.91 -8.64
C THR A 76 12.78 11.54 -9.68
N LYS A 77 12.81 12.24 -10.82
CA LYS A 77 13.71 11.92 -11.95
C LYS A 77 15.20 11.87 -11.62
N THR A 78 15.63 12.56 -10.57
CA THR A 78 17.02 12.60 -10.10
C THR A 78 17.36 11.47 -9.13
N ALA A 79 16.38 10.71 -8.64
CA ALA A 79 16.60 9.62 -7.72
C ALA A 79 17.37 8.48 -8.43
N PRO A 80 18.33 7.83 -7.74
CA PRO A 80 19.10 6.72 -8.32
C PRO A 80 18.24 5.60 -8.89
N GLU A 81 17.14 5.29 -8.21
CA GLU A 81 16.22 4.19 -8.51
C GLU A 81 15.20 4.52 -9.61
N TYR A 82 14.97 5.80 -9.93
CA TYR A 82 13.98 6.23 -10.92
C TYR A 82 14.19 5.57 -12.29
N ARG A 83 15.43 5.57 -12.79
CA ARG A 83 15.72 4.96 -14.10
C ARG A 83 15.48 3.46 -14.10
N SER A 84 15.83 2.77 -13.01
CA SER A 84 15.62 1.33 -12.87
C SER A 84 14.13 1.00 -12.81
N PHE A 85 13.35 1.76 -12.03
CA PHE A 85 11.90 1.66 -11.97
C PHE A 85 11.28 1.87 -13.36
N MET A 86 11.58 2.99 -14.03
CA MET A 86 11.01 3.31 -15.34
C MET A 86 11.37 2.28 -16.40
N THR A 87 12.60 1.76 -16.38
CA THR A 87 13.04 0.72 -17.33
C THR A 87 12.30 -0.59 -17.09
N LYS A 88 12.18 -1.02 -15.82
CA LYS A 88 11.52 -2.27 -15.45
C LYS A 88 10.01 -2.21 -15.73
N ALA A 89 9.36 -1.12 -15.32
CA ALA A 89 7.95 -0.88 -15.60
C ALA A 89 7.70 -0.81 -17.12
N GLY A 90 8.46 0.00 -17.85
CA GLY A 90 8.32 0.14 -19.30
C GLY A 90 8.55 -1.15 -20.08
N THR A 91 9.52 -1.98 -19.66
CA THR A 91 9.76 -3.30 -20.29
C THR A 91 8.57 -4.24 -20.09
N CYS A 92 7.95 -4.22 -18.91
CA CYS A 92 6.72 -4.96 -18.64
C CYS A 92 5.55 -4.42 -19.47
N MET A 93 5.37 -3.09 -19.51
CA MET A 93 4.28 -2.43 -20.23
C MET A 93 4.31 -2.68 -21.73
N ALA A 94 5.48 -2.92 -22.31
CA ALA A 94 5.63 -3.32 -23.71
C ALA A 94 4.89 -4.63 -24.06
N GLN A 95 4.50 -5.44 -23.06
CA GLN A 95 3.70 -6.66 -23.24
C GLN A 95 2.18 -6.41 -23.17
N CYS A 96 1.74 -5.20 -22.79
CA CYS A 96 0.32 -4.82 -22.71
C CYS A 96 -0.22 -4.44 -24.09
N THR A 97 -0.29 -5.40 -25.02
CA THR A 97 -0.52 -5.17 -26.45
C THR A 97 -1.90 -4.63 -26.84
N ALA A 98 -2.87 -4.72 -25.94
CA ALA A 98 -4.24 -4.23 -26.14
C ALA A 98 -4.49 -2.83 -25.53
N ASP A 99 -3.49 -2.28 -24.83
CA ASP A 99 -3.64 -1.05 -24.08
C ASP A 99 -3.09 0.15 -24.86
N ASP A 100 -3.74 1.30 -24.68
CA ASP A 100 -3.31 2.58 -25.27
C ASP A 100 -2.23 3.22 -24.37
N PRO A 101 -0.97 3.38 -24.85
CA PRO A 101 0.09 4.03 -24.09
C PRO A 101 -0.24 5.45 -23.60
N GLU A 102 -1.15 6.15 -24.28
CA GLU A 102 -1.56 7.50 -23.88
C GLU A 102 -2.28 7.52 -22.52
N LEU A 103 -2.92 6.42 -22.12
CA LEU A 103 -3.53 6.29 -20.80
C LEU A 103 -2.47 6.31 -19.69
N PHE A 104 -1.36 5.59 -19.89
CA PHE A 104 -0.25 5.65 -18.94
C PHE A 104 0.42 7.02 -18.93
N ASN A 105 0.64 7.62 -20.11
CA ASN A 105 1.24 8.96 -20.18
C ASN A 105 0.39 10.00 -19.44
N ALA A 106 -0.94 9.93 -19.58
CA ALA A 106 -1.88 10.80 -18.87
C ALA A 106 -1.86 10.58 -17.35
N GLU A 107 -1.94 9.33 -16.89
CA GLU A 107 -1.85 8.99 -15.46
C GLU A 107 -0.51 9.44 -14.87
N PHE A 108 0.61 9.13 -15.53
CA PHE A 108 1.95 9.48 -15.08
C PHE A 108 2.13 11.01 -14.96
N ALA A 109 1.73 11.76 -15.99
CA ALA A 109 1.84 13.21 -15.97
C ALA A 109 0.97 13.84 -14.88
N GLY A 110 -0.29 13.40 -14.77
CA GLY A 110 -1.22 13.88 -13.75
C GLY A 110 -0.74 13.55 -12.34
N ALA A 111 -0.34 12.30 -12.09
CA ALA A 111 0.13 11.83 -10.80
C ALA A 111 1.40 12.58 -10.35
N CYS A 112 2.35 12.81 -11.26
CA CYS A 112 3.56 13.56 -10.91
C CYS A 112 3.32 15.07 -10.76
N ALA A 113 2.36 15.65 -11.48
CA ALA A 113 1.94 17.03 -11.25
C ALA A 113 1.33 17.19 -9.85
N TRP A 114 0.38 16.33 -9.50
CA TRP A 114 -0.24 16.29 -8.17
C TRP A 114 0.82 16.04 -7.07
N TRP A 115 1.67 15.04 -7.25
CA TRP A 115 2.72 14.73 -6.27
C TRP A 115 3.66 15.92 -6.04
N SER A 116 3.98 16.69 -7.07
CA SER A 116 4.90 17.83 -6.93
C SER A 116 4.42 18.87 -5.91
N THR A 117 3.10 19.03 -5.74
CA THR A 117 2.48 19.93 -4.76
C THR A 117 2.19 19.26 -3.43
N HIS A 118 1.97 17.94 -3.41
CA HIS A 118 1.52 17.16 -2.26
C HIS A 118 2.56 16.22 -1.65
N LYS A 119 3.79 16.19 -2.16
CA LYS A 119 4.86 15.24 -1.73
C LYS A 119 5.25 15.28 -0.25
N ASN A 120 4.83 16.32 0.48
CA ASN A 120 5.10 16.48 1.90
C ASN A 120 3.85 16.25 2.77
N ASP A 121 2.72 15.91 2.15
CA ASP A 121 1.50 15.57 2.88
C ASP A 121 1.75 14.32 3.71
N THR A 122 1.17 14.27 4.90
CA THR A 122 1.33 13.14 5.81
C THR A 122 -0.03 12.49 6.01
N CYS A 123 -0.06 11.15 5.91
CA CYS A 123 -1.24 10.42 6.36
C CYS A 123 -1.26 10.45 7.89
N SER A 124 -2.20 11.22 8.46
CA SER A 124 -2.43 11.19 9.91
C SER A 124 -3.15 9.89 10.24
N ALA A 125 -2.45 8.97 10.92
CA ALA A 125 -3.00 7.71 11.40
C ALA A 125 -3.96 7.91 12.59
#